data_AF-A0A8S0TSW8-F1
#
_entry.id   AF-A0A8S0TSW8-F1
#
_cell.length_a   1.000
_cell.length_b   1.000
_cell.length_c   1.000
_cell.angle_alpha   90.00
_cell.angle_beta   90.00
_cell.angle_gamma   90.00
#
_symmetry.space_group_name_H-M   'P 1'
#
loop_
_entity.id
_entity.type
_entity.pdbx_description
1 polymer ?
#
loop_
_entity_poly.entity_id
_entity_poly.type
_entity_poly.pdbx_seq_one_letter_code
_entity_poly.pdbx_strand_id
1 'polypeptide(L)'
;MKAAERTAELIAHIQPNPLSEERRKMVSDYVQRLVKKCFSCQVCTFGSVPLKTYLPDGDIDVTAFSHDQNLKDTWANQVRDMLENEEKNQNAEFHVKEVQYIHAKVLYRFLEVFSNFDWDNFCVSFWGPVPISSLPDVTVEPPLKDRGELLLSKLFLGACSSMYAVFPGGQENNGQPFVSKHFNVIDPLRVNNNLGRSVSKGNFFRICSAFGYGAKRLAILLNCPKENLLY
;
A
#
# COMPACT_ATOMS: atom_id res chain seq x y z
N MET A 1 -37.37 -18.11 1.18
CA MET A 1 -37.76 -17.42 -0.07
C MET A 1 -37.17 -16.01 -0.15
N LYS A 2 -37.60 -15.04 0.67
CA LYS A 2 -37.12 -13.64 0.62
C LYS A 2 -35.60 -13.41 0.63
N ALA A 3 -34.84 -14.22 1.38
CA ALA A 3 -33.37 -14.07 1.42
C ALA A 3 -32.69 -14.51 0.12
N ALA A 4 -33.19 -15.60 -0.51
CA ALA A 4 -32.62 -16.10 -1.75
C ALA A 4 -32.92 -15.17 -2.94
N GLU A 5 -34.12 -14.59 -2.98
CA GLU A 5 -34.52 -13.59 -3.97
C GLU A 5 -33.64 -12.34 -3.88
N ARG A 6 -33.46 -11.81 -2.66
CA ARG A 6 -32.54 -10.67 -2.42
C ARG A 6 -31.10 -10.97 -2.81
N THR A 7 -30.60 -12.18 -2.54
CA THR A 7 -29.25 -12.59 -2.96
C THR A 7 -29.14 -12.65 -4.48
N ALA A 8 -30.15 -13.20 -5.17
CA ALA A 8 -30.17 -13.27 -6.63
C ALA A 8 -30.21 -11.88 -7.26
N GLU A 9 -31.01 -10.97 -6.71
CA GLU A 9 -31.03 -9.55 -7.13
C GLU A 9 -29.67 -8.90 -6.95
N LEU A 10 -29.01 -9.09 -5.80
CA LEU A 10 -27.67 -8.55 -5.56
C LEU A 10 -26.64 -9.09 -6.57
N ILE A 11 -26.62 -10.41 -6.76
CA ILE A 11 -25.74 -11.07 -7.73
C ILE A 11 -25.97 -10.50 -9.13
N ALA A 12 -27.23 -10.31 -9.54
CA ALA A 12 -27.56 -9.74 -10.86
C ALA A 12 -26.98 -8.34 -11.09
N HIS A 13 -26.81 -7.54 -10.02
CA HIS A 13 -26.23 -6.20 -10.09
C HIS A 13 -24.70 -6.18 -10.05
N ILE A 14 -24.06 -7.15 -9.40
CA ILE A 14 -22.60 -7.16 -9.20
C ILE A 14 -21.86 -8.10 -10.15
N GLN A 15 -22.56 -9.10 -10.72
CA GLN A 15 -21.94 -10.07 -11.60
C GLN A 15 -21.48 -9.43 -12.91
N PRO A 16 -20.43 -9.99 -13.54
CA PRO A 16 -20.05 -9.62 -14.90
C PRO A 16 -21.24 -9.69 -15.85
N ASN A 17 -21.37 -8.66 -16.69
CA ASN A 17 -22.35 -8.61 -17.77
C ASN A 17 -21.62 -8.39 -19.12
N PRO A 18 -22.26 -8.71 -20.27
CA PRO A 18 -21.61 -8.64 -21.58
C PRO A 18 -21.02 -7.27 -21.92
N LEU A 19 -21.70 -6.18 -21.58
CA LEU A 19 -21.20 -4.82 -21.83
C LEU A 19 -19.95 -4.52 -21.01
N SER A 20 -19.92 -4.94 -19.74
CA SER A 20 -18.75 -4.79 -18.87
C SER A 20 -17.57 -5.64 -19.34
N GLU A 21 -17.81 -6.86 -19.85
CA GLU A 21 -16.79 -7.75 -20.40
C GLU A 21 -16.16 -7.13 -21.66
N GLU A 22 -16.99 -6.65 -22.58
CA GLU A 22 -16.54 -6.01 -23.80
C GLU A 22 -15.74 -4.74 -23.51
N ARG A 23 -16.23 -3.87 -22.62
CA ARG A 23 -15.51 -2.66 -22.22
C ARG A 23 -14.15 -3.00 -21.58
N ARG A 24 -14.09 -3.95 -20.65
CA ARG A 24 -12.83 -4.38 -20.02
C ARG A 24 -11.87 -4.98 -21.04
N LYS A 25 -12.37 -5.75 -22.01
CA LYS A 25 -11.57 -6.27 -23.12
C LYS A 25 -10.99 -5.14 -23.97
N MET A 26 -11.80 -4.16 -24.38
CA MET A 26 -11.30 -3.02 -25.17
C MET A 26 -10.25 -2.21 -24.42
N VAL A 27 -10.48 -1.91 -23.13
CA VAL A 27 -9.51 -1.20 -22.28
C VAL A 27 -8.22 -2.01 -22.14
N SER A 28 -8.30 -3.31 -21.87
CA SER A 28 -7.14 -4.19 -21.82
C SER A 28 -6.38 -4.20 -23.15
N ASP A 29 -7.07 -4.39 -24.27
CA ASP A 29 -6.48 -4.43 -25.60
C ASP A 29 -5.75 -3.11 -25.92
N TYR A 30 -6.33 -1.98 -25.50
CA TYR A 30 -5.72 -0.66 -25.63
C TYR A 30 -4.45 -0.52 -24.77
N VAL A 31 -4.52 -0.82 -23.47
CA VAL A 31 -3.35 -0.78 -22.56
C VAL A 31 -2.24 -1.71 -23.05
N GLN A 32 -2.58 -2.91 -23.52
CA GLN A 32 -1.60 -3.84 -24.11
C GLN A 32 -0.88 -3.23 -25.32
N ARG A 33 -1.60 -2.52 -26.21
CA ARG A 33 -0.98 -1.82 -27.34
C ARG A 33 -0.03 -0.72 -26.89
N LEU A 34 -0.38 0.04 -25.84
CA LEU A 34 0.48 1.09 -25.30
C LEU A 34 1.77 0.49 -24.70
N VAL A 35 1.66 -0.54 -23.86
CA VAL A 35 2.82 -1.19 -23.25
C VAL A 35 3.75 -1.80 -24.30
N LYS A 36 3.19 -2.46 -25.33
CA LYS A 36 3.98 -3.04 -26.44
C LYS A 36 4.72 -2.00 -27.30
N LYS A 37 4.34 -0.72 -27.25
CA LYS A 37 5.10 0.37 -27.90
C LYS A 37 6.34 0.78 -27.09
N CYS A 38 6.38 0.47 -25.80
CA CYS A 38 7.47 0.88 -24.91
C CYS A 38 8.71 0.00 -25.11
N PHE A 39 8.51 -1.31 -25.19
CA PHE A 39 9.58 -2.31 -25.38
C PHE A 39 9.00 -3.61 -25.93
N SER A 40 9.88 -4.50 -26.42
CA SER A 40 9.46 -5.80 -26.91
C SER A 40 8.98 -6.68 -25.76
N CYS A 41 7.67 -6.95 -25.71
CA CYS A 41 7.06 -7.78 -24.67
C CYS A 41 5.78 -8.47 -25.12
N GLN A 42 5.43 -9.55 -24.42
CA GLN A 42 4.09 -10.11 -24.41
C GLN A 42 3.31 -9.54 -23.23
N VAL A 43 2.04 -9.23 -23.42
CA VAL A 43 1.22 -8.61 -22.39
C VAL A 43 -0.09 -9.39 -22.30
N CYS A 44 -0.47 -9.77 -21.09
CA CYS A 44 -1.65 -10.58 -20.79
C CYS A 44 -2.41 -9.99 -19.61
N THR A 45 -3.73 -10.19 -19.57
CA THR A 45 -4.51 -9.90 -18.36
C THR A 45 -4.23 -10.94 -17.29
N PHE A 46 -4.25 -10.51 -16.04
CA PHE A 46 -4.18 -11.38 -14.87
C PHE A 46 -5.27 -10.98 -13.87
N GLY A 47 -5.29 -11.59 -12.69
CA GLY A 47 -6.19 -11.22 -11.61
C GLY A 47 -7.63 -11.64 -11.86
N SER A 48 -8.56 -10.74 -11.53
CA SER A 48 -9.99 -11.04 -11.52
C SER A 48 -10.62 -11.14 -12.91
N VAL A 49 -10.06 -10.45 -13.91
CA VAL A 49 -10.61 -10.35 -15.27
C VAL A 49 -10.64 -11.71 -16.00
N PRO A 50 -9.55 -12.48 -16.09
CA PRO A 50 -9.56 -13.80 -16.74
C PRO A 50 -10.55 -14.78 -16.11
N LEU A 51 -10.80 -14.66 -14.80
CA LEU A 51 -11.67 -15.54 -14.03
C LEU A 51 -13.12 -15.06 -13.95
N LYS A 52 -13.43 -13.86 -14.47
CA LYS A 52 -14.74 -13.21 -14.33
C LYS A 52 -15.20 -13.10 -12.87
N THR A 53 -14.27 -12.81 -11.96
CA THR A 53 -14.52 -12.67 -10.52
C THR A 53 -14.45 -11.21 -10.04
N TYR A 54 -14.47 -10.26 -10.97
CA TYR A 54 -14.43 -8.82 -10.66
C TYR A 54 -15.79 -8.27 -10.26
N LEU A 55 -15.76 -7.24 -9.42
CA LEU A 55 -16.90 -6.37 -9.13
C LEU A 55 -17.02 -5.28 -10.22
N PRO A 56 -18.15 -4.55 -10.31
CA PRO A 56 -18.37 -3.53 -11.34
C PRO A 56 -17.26 -2.46 -11.39
N ASP A 57 -16.73 -2.10 -10.24
CA ASP A 57 -15.66 -1.12 -10.00
C ASP A 57 -14.27 -1.74 -9.84
N GLY A 58 -14.13 -3.07 -10.01
CA GLY A 58 -12.84 -3.74 -9.88
C GLY A 58 -11.84 -3.33 -10.96
N ASP A 59 -10.55 -3.35 -10.62
CA ASP A 59 -9.46 -2.98 -11.52
C ASP A 59 -9.22 -4.02 -12.63
N ILE A 60 -8.42 -3.63 -13.64
CA ILE A 60 -7.91 -4.52 -14.68
C ILE A 60 -6.42 -4.72 -14.45
N ASP A 61 -6.04 -5.92 -14.03
CA ASP A 61 -4.64 -6.28 -13.85
C ASP A 61 -4.02 -6.75 -15.18
N VAL A 62 -2.86 -6.21 -15.50
CA VAL A 62 -2.09 -6.55 -16.71
C VAL A 62 -0.66 -6.88 -16.33
N THR A 63 -0.12 -7.97 -16.91
CA THR A 63 1.27 -8.40 -16.73
C THR A 63 1.99 -8.38 -18.07
N ALA A 64 3.23 -7.87 -18.08
CA ALA A 64 4.10 -7.84 -19.25
C ALA A 64 5.35 -8.72 -19.04
N PHE A 65 5.69 -9.52 -20.05
CA PHE A 65 6.84 -10.40 -20.09
C PHE A 65 7.77 -9.99 -21.24
N SER A 66 9.04 -9.75 -20.94
CA SER A 66 10.07 -9.45 -21.95
C SER A 66 11.25 -10.40 -21.80
N HIS A 67 11.86 -10.74 -22.94
CA HIS A 67 13.13 -11.48 -22.98
C HIS A 67 14.34 -10.55 -22.87
N ASP A 68 14.15 -9.22 -22.97
CA ASP A 68 15.24 -8.25 -22.88
C ASP A 68 15.66 -8.04 -21.43
N GLN A 69 16.89 -8.49 -21.14
CA GLN A 69 17.46 -8.46 -19.80
C GLN A 69 17.95 -7.06 -19.38
N ASN A 70 18.07 -6.12 -20.31
CA ASN A 70 18.56 -4.76 -20.07
C ASN A 70 17.46 -3.81 -19.55
N LEU A 71 16.21 -4.27 -19.51
CA LEU A 71 15.05 -3.45 -19.18
C LEU A 71 14.88 -3.13 -17.68
N LYS A 72 15.57 -3.85 -16.79
CA LYS A 72 15.27 -3.91 -15.33
C LYS A 72 14.98 -2.55 -14.67
N ASP A 73 15.78 -1.54 -14.98
CA ASP A 73 15.70 -0.23 -14.31
C ASP A 73 15.00 0.85 -15.15
N THR A 74 14.64 0.55 -16.40
CA THR A 74 14.09 1.54 -17.35
C THR A 74 12.64 1.27 -17.74
N TRP A 75 12.20 0.01 -17.78
CA TRP A 75 10.89 -0.36 -18.32
C TRP A 75 9.73 0.37 -17.63
N ALA A 76 9.79 0.50 -16.30
CA ALA A 76 8.73 1.12 -15.53
C ALA A 76 8.59 2.60 -15.85
N ASN A 77 9.71 3.30 -16.04
CA ASN A 77 9.72 4.69 -16.49
C ASN A 77 9.21 4.81 -17.92
N GLN A 78 9.59 3.92 -18.84
CA GLN A 78 9.10 3.93 -20.22
C GLN A 78 7.57 3.77 -20.29
N VAL A 79 6.99 2.84 -19.50
CA VAL A 79 5.54 2.67 -19.43
C VAL A 79 4.86 3.88 -18.80
N ARG A 80 5.42 4.42 -17.70
CA ARG A 80 4.88 5.63 -17.05
C ARG A 80 4.86 6.80 -18.03
N ASP A 81 5.98 7.09 -18.67
CA ASP A 81 6.11 8.21 -19.61
C ASP A 81 5.16 8.04 -20.81
N MET A 82 4.97 6.81 -21.29
CA MET A 82 3.94 6.50 -22.31
C MET A 82 2.53 6.83 -21.79
N LEU A 83 2.13 6.35 -20.62
CA LEU A 83 0.80 6.62 -20.07
C LEU A 83 0.56 8.11 -19.79
N GLU A 84 1.57 8.83 -19.28
CA GLU A 84 1.51 10.29 -19.06
C GLU A 84 1.40 11.08 -20.37
N ASN A 85 1.99 10.57 -21.45
CA ASN A 85 1.80 11.14 -22.79
C ASN A 85 0.40 10.86 -23.34
N GLU A 86 -0.14 9.67 -23.10
CA GLU A 86 -1.49 9.31 -23.52
C GLU A 86 -2.56 10.11 -22.75
N GLU A 87 -2.32 10.44 -21.48
CA GLU A 87 -3.17 11.34 -20.68
C GLU A 87 -3.31 12.74 -21.32
N LYS A 88 -2.27 13.21 -22.01
CA LYS A 88 -2.27 14.49 -22.74
C LYS A 88 -2.83 14.40 -24.16
N ASN A 89 -3.06 13.18 -24.66
CA ASN A 89 -3.49 12.95 -26.03
C ASN A 89 -5.00 13.13 -26.19
N GLN A 90 -5.42 14.21 -26.85
CA GLN A 90 -6.84 14.50 -27.11
C GLN A 90 -7.51 13.49 -28.06
N ASN A 91 -6.73 12.75 -28.83
CA ASN A 91 -7.20 11.73 -29.77
C ASN A 91 -7.05 10.31 -29.20
N ALA A 92 -6.78 10.16 -27.90
CA ALA A 92 -6.68 8.87 -27.24
C ALA A 92 -7.99 8.09 -27.36
N GLU A 93 -7.91 6.78 -27.64
CA GLU A 93 -9.07 5.89 -27.73
C GLU A 93 -9.79 5.78 -26.36
N PHE A 94 -9.01 5.76 -25.28
CA PHE A 94 -9.51 5.84 -23.92
C PHE A 94 -8.81 6.96 -23.17
N HIS A 95 -9.58 7.67 -22.36
CA HIS A 95 -9.04 8.76 -21.56
C HIS A 95 -8.23 8.20 -20.37
N VAL A 96 -6.92 8.39 -20.41
CA VAL A 96 -6.00 8.04 -19.32
C VAL A 96 -5.94 9.22 -18.34
N LYS A 97 -5.97 8.94 -17.04
CA LYS A 97 -5.83 9.93 -15.97
C LYS A 97 -5.10 9.31 -14.77
N GLU A 98 -4.54 10.18 -13.93
CA GLU A 98 -4.04 9.82 -12.59
C GLU A 98 -2.98 8.71 -12.64
N VAL A 99 -2.04 8.82 -13.58
CA VAL A 99 -0.94 7.86 -13.71
C VAL A 99 -0.07 7.90 -12.45
N GLN A 100 0.01 6.77 -11.74
CA GLN A 100 0.81 6.63 -10.52
C GLN A 100 1.80 5.47 -10.64
N TYR A 101 3.06 5.72 -10.28
CA TYR A 101 4.08 4.69 -10.17
C TYR A 101 4.34 4.35 -8.70
N ILE A 102 4.01 3.12 -8.31
CA ILE A 102 4.19 2.65 -6.94
C ILE A 102 5.37 1.68 -6.87
N HIS A 103 6.41 2.05 -6.12
CA HIS A 103 7.57 1.20 -5.94
C HIS A 103 7.32 0.17 -4.83
N ALA A 104 7.08 -1.09 -5.23
CA ALA A 104 6.83 -2.21 -4.30
C ALA A 104 7.96 -2.44 -3.27
N LYS A 105 9.17 -1.92 -3.52
CA LYS A 105 10.30 -1.96 -2.57
C LYS A 105 10.01 -1.20 -1.28
N VAL A 106 9.24 -0.11 -1.34
CA VAL A 106 8.82 0.65 -0.14
C VAL A 106 7.88 -0.20 0.70
N LEU A 107 6.89 -0.85 0.07
CA LEU A 107 5.99 -1.78 0.74
C LEU A 107 6.76 -2.98 1.33
N TYR A 108 7.70 -3.55 0.58
CA TYR A 108 8.57 -4.61 1.08
C TYR A 108 9.32 -4.17 2.35
N ARG A 109 9.97 -3.00 2.33
CA ARG A 109 10.68 -2.46 3.50
C ARG A 109 9.74 -2.21 4.67
N PHE A 110 8.54 -1.67 4.44
CA PHE A 110 7.53 -1.50 5.48
C PHE A 110 7.17 -2.84 6.16
N LEU A 111 6.84 -3.86 5.35
CA LEU A 111 6.45 -5.17 5.86
C LEU A 111 7.62 -5.87 6.59
N GLU A 112 8.83 -5.78 6.04
CA GLU A 112 10.05 -6.32 6.63
C GLU A 112 10.36 -5.67 7.98
N VAL A 113 10.31 -4.33 8.06
CA VAL A 113 10.59 -3.60 9.31
C VAL A 113 9.56 -3.94 10.38
N PHE A 114 8.26 -3.79 10.09
CA PHE A 114 7.22 -3.95 11.11
C PHE A 114 6.88 -5.41 11.45
N SER A 115 7.29 -6.38 10.61
CA SER A 115 7.23 -7.80 10.99
C SER A 115 8.31 -8.21 12.01
N ASN A 116 9.43 -7.47 12.06
CA ASN A 116 10.54 -7.73 12.97
C ASN A 116 10.67 -6.66 14.07
N PHE A 117 9.76 -5.69 14.11
CA PHE A 117 9.76 -4.65 15.12
C PHE A 117 9.46 -5.24 16.51
N ASP A 118 10.19 -4.78 17.52
CA ASP A 118 10.00 -5.21 18.91
C ASP A 118 8.79 -4.50 19.55
N TRP A 119 7.61 -5.00 19.21
CA TRP A 119 6.32 -4.47 19.69
C TRP A 119 6.11 -4.67 21.20
N ASP A 120 6.84 -5.60 21.83
CA ASP A 120 6.71 -5.90 23.25
C ASP A 120 7.43 -4.87 24.12
N ASN A 121 8.49 -4.24 23.60
CA ASN A 121 9.29 -3.26 24.35
C ASN A 121 9.18 -1.83 23.82
N PHE A 122 8.73 -1.63 22.58
CA PHE A 122 8.71 -0.30 21.94
C PHE A 122 7.35 0.09 21.38
N CYS A 123 7.09 1.40 21.40
CA CYS A 123 6.03 2.05 20.65
C CYS A 123 6.59 2.60 19.33
N VAL A 124 5.81 2.53 18.26
CA VAL A 124 6.11 3.28 17.04
C VAL A 124 5.71 4.74 17.25
N SER A 125 6.63 5.66 17.00
CA SER A 125 6.32 7.09 16.96
C SER A 125 6.87 7.71 15.67
N PHE A 126 6.46 8.94 15.40
CA PHE A 126 6.96 9.70 14.27
C PHE A 126 8.48 9.88 14.27
N TRP A 127 9.08 9.92 15.46
CA TRP A 127 10.51 10.13 15.65
C TRP A 127 11.31 8.82 15.68
N GLY A 128 10.63 7.68 15.64
CA GLY A 128 11.20 6.36 15.82
C GLY A 128 10.62 5.60 17.01
N PRO A 129 11.12 4.37 17.27
CA PRO A 129 10.84 3.61 18.48
C PRO A 129 10.97 4.42 19.78
N VAL A 130 9.98 4.28 20.66
CA VAL A 130 9.98 4.83 22.02
C VAL A 130 9.85 3.67 23.00
N PRO A 131 10.78 3.47 23.95
CA PRO A 131 10.67 2.41 24.94
C PRO A 131 9.36 2.53 25.73
N ILE A 132 8.62 1.44 25.88
CA ILE A 132 7.39 1.44 26.69
C ILE A 132 7.71 1.80 28.15
N SER A 133 8.90 1.41 28.63
CA SER A 133 9.40 1.73 29.96
C SER A 133 9.69 3.22 30.20
N SER A 134 9.88 4.03 29.14
CA SER A 134 10.11 5.47 29.29
C SER A 134 8.81 6.27 29.40
N LEU A 135 7.67 5.67 29.05
CA LEU A 135 6.38 6.35 29.09
C LEU A 135 6.03 6.79 30.53
N PRO A 136 5.44 7.99 30.71
CA PRO A 136 4.91 8.90 29.69
C PRO A 136 5.94 9.88 29.10
N ASP A 137 7.18 9.88 29.59
CA ASP A 137 8.25 10.67 29.00
C ASP A 137 8.61 10.05 27.64
N VAL A 138 8.06 10.65 26.57
CA VAL A 138 8.31 10.26 25.18
C VAL A 138 9.72 10.70 24.79
N THR A 139 10.71 10.13 25.46
CA THR A 139 12.13 10.24 25.10
C THR A 139 12.37 9.21 24.00
N VAL A 140 12.58 9.73 22.80
CA VAL A 140 12.91 8.91 21.64
C VAL A 140 14.33 8.42 21.81
N GLU A 141 14.52 7.11 21.89
CA GLU A 141 15.85 6.54 21.64
C GLU A 141 16.08 6.58 20.12
N PRO A 142 17.19 7.16 19.63
CA PRO A 142 17.47 7.18 18.20
C PRO A 142 17.45 5.73 17.68
N PRO A 143 16.55 5.40 16.74
CA PRO A 143 16.29 4.00 16.41
C PRO A 143 17.38 3.36 15.56
N LEU A 144 18.37 4.13 15.12
CA LEU A 144 19.53 3.62 14.42
C LEU A 144 20.79 4.32 14.94
N LYS A 145 21.83 3.53 15.19
CA LYS A 145 23.20 4.01 15.40
C LYS A 145 23.79 4.67 14.14
N ASP A 146 23.06 4.66 13.03
CA ASP A 146 23.43 5.37 11.81
C ASP A 146 23.07 6.85 11.93
N ARG A 147 24.12 7.66 11.82
CA ARG A 147 24.11 9.13 11.81
C ARG A 147 23.45 9.71 10.55
N GLY A 148 22.33 9.16 10.12
CA GLY A 148 21.53 9.72 9.03
C GLY A 148 20.69 10.89 9.53
N GLU A 149 20.58 11.96 8.74
CA GLU A 149 19.59 13.00 9.00
C GLU A 149 18.17 12.41 8.93
N LEU A 150 17.31 12.78 9.88
CA LEU A 150 15.89 12.39 9.83
C LEU A 150 15.27 12.98 8.56
N LEU A 151 14.44 12.19 7.87
CA LEU A 151 13.71 12.64 6.68
C LEU A 151 12.89 13.92 6.93
N LEU A 152 12.42 14.10 8.17
CA LEU A 152 11.60 15.23 8.58
C LEU A 152 12.28 15.96 9.75
N SER A 153 12.47 17.26 9.57
CA SER A 153 13.15 18.10 10.55
C SER A 153 12.29 18.39 11.77
N LYS A 154 12.93 18.70 12.90
CA LYS A 154 12.21 19.14 14.10
C LYS A 154 11.33 20.36 13.86
N LEU A 155 11.78 21.28 12.99
CA LEU A 155 11.05 22.48 12.62
C LEU A 155 9.79 22.16 11.82
N PHE A 156 9.88 21.26 10.83
CA PHE A 156 8.73 20.82 10.05
C PHE A 156 7.63 20.23 10.95
N LEU A 157 8.03 19.41 11.92
CA LEU A 157 7.09 18.75 12.82
C LEU A 157 6.50 19.70 13.85
N GLY A 158 7.28 20.65 14.36
CA GLY A 158 6.77 21.74 15.19
C GLY A 158 5.71 22.57 14.44
N ALA A 159 5.95 22.87 13.16
CA ALA A 159 4.98 23.58 12.33
C ALA A 159 3.69 22.76 12.10
N CYS A 160 3.81 21.47 11.76
CA CYS A 160 2.64 20.59 11.62
C CYS A 160 1.84 20.47 12.91
N SER A 161 2.51 20.30 14.05
CA SER A 161 1.84 20.26 15.35
C SER A 161 1.11 21.57 15.63
N SER A 162 1.74 22.72 15.42
CA SER A 162 1.10 24.02 15.63
C SER A 162 -0.11 24.26 14.72
N MET A 163 -0.10 23.72 13.50
CA MET A 163 -1.13 23.98 12.49
C MET A 163 -2.30 22.98 12.56
N TYR A 164 -2.01 21.72 12.88
CA TYR A 164 -2.97 20.62 12.76
C TYR A 164 -3.31 19.94 14.08
N ALA A 165 -2.59 20.20 15.18
CA ALA A 165 -2.98 19.64 16.46
C ALA A 165 -4.35 20.19 16.87
N VAL A 166 -5.32 19.29 16.92
CA VAL A 166 -6.65 19.62 17.45
C VAL A 166 -6.52 19.70 18.97
N PHE A 167 -6.38 20.92 19.48
CA PHE A 167 -6.60 21.17 20.90
C PHE A 167 -8.09 20.99 21.17
N PRO A 168 -8.51 20.02 22.01
CA PRO A 168 -9.91 19.90 22.34
C PRO A 168 -10.35 21.19 23.04
N GLY A 169 -11.24 21.95 22.40
CA GLY A 169 -11.97 23.03 23.06
C GLY A 169 -12.95 22.41 24.05
N GLY A 170 -12.50 22.16 25.29
CA GLY A 170 -13.32 21.55 26.34
C GLY A 170 -12.57 20.46 27.10
N GLN A 171 -13.00 20.20 28.33
CA GLN A 171 -12.40 19.31 29.35
C GLN A 171 -12.30 17.81 28.95
N GLU A 172 -11.72 17.47 27.80
CA GLU A 172 -11.45 16.07 27.42
C GLU A 172 -9.99 15.70 27.66
N ASN A 173 -9.72 15.11 28.82
CA ASN A 173 -8.57 14.25 29.11
C ASN A 173 -7.16 14.83 28.83
N ASN A 174 -6.92 16.10 29.18
CA ASN A 174 -5.57 16.70 29.16
C ASN A 174 -4.59 16.12 30.22
N GLY A 175 -4.88 14.97 30.82
CA GLY A 175 -4.04 14.36 31.86
C GLY A 175 -4.03 12.83 31.90
N GLN A 176 -4.70 12.13 30.98
CA GLN A 176 -4.60 10.66 30.96
C GLN A 176 -3.26 10.24 30.32
N PRO A 177 -2.48 9.38 30.99
CA PRO A 177 -1.22 8.88 30.46
C PRO A 177 -1.46 7.97 29.25
N PHE A 178 -0.46 7.86 28.38
CA PHE A 178 -0.49 6.89 27.29
C PHE A 178 -0.67 5.47 27.88
N VAL A 179 -1.66 4.74 27.37
CA VAL A 179 -1.91 3.35 27.78
C VAL A 179 -1.38 2.40 26.70
N SER A 180 -0.32 1.68 27.05
CA SER A 180 0.25 0.64 26.19
C SER A 180 -0.68 -0.58 26.11
N LYS A 181 -0.65 -1.24 24.96
CA LYS A 181 -1.34 -2.48 24.63
C LYS A 181 -0.39 -3.38 23.83
N HIS A 182 -0.91 -4.15 22.88
CA HIS A 182 -0.13 -5.08 22.04
C HIS A 182 0.41 -4.43 20.77
N PHE A 183 -0.27 -3.41 20.25
CA PHE A 183 0.14 -2.68 19.05
C PHE A 183 0.16 -1.21 19.43
N ASN A 184 1.35 -0.65 19.61
CA ASN A 184 1.53 0.67 20.21
C ASN A 184 2.04 1.65 19.16
N VAL A 185 1.18 2.58 18.78
CA VAL A 185 1.51 3.65 17.82
C VAL A 185 1.11 4.97 18.44
N ILE A 186 2.11 5.82 18.68
CA ILE A 186 1.94 7.14 19.27
C ILE A 186 1.44 8.09 18.18
N ASP A 187 0.28 8.70 18.43
CA ASP A 187 -0.25 9.77 17.59
C ASP A 187 0.69 11.01 17.64
N PRO A 188 1.21 11.48 16.49
CA PRO A 188 2.14 12.62 16.46
C PRO A 188 1.54 13.95 16.94
N LEU A 189 0.21 14.10 16.87
CA LEU A 189 -0.51 15.32 17.25
C LEU A 189 -1.13 15.22 18.65
N ARG A 190 -1.23 14.01 19.20
CA ARG A 190 -1.77 13.75 20.53
C ARG A 190 -0.99 12.63 21.22
N VAL A 191 0.15 12.94 21.82
CA VAL A 191 1.12 11.93 22.31
C VAL A 191 0.58 10.92 23.33
N ASN A 192 -0.52 11.20 24.02
CA ASN A 192 -1.18 10.24 24.92
C ASN A 192 -2.18 9.31 24.20
N ASN A 193 -2.42 9.51 22.91
CA ASN A 193 -3.32 8.73 22.09
C ASN A 193 -2.58 7.56 21.43
N ASN A 194 -2.88 6.34 21.87
CA ASN A 194 -2.43 5.12 21.22
C ASN A 194 -3.37 4.77 20.05
N LEU A 195 -2.90 4.93 18.81
CA LEU A 195 -3.68 4.61 17.60
C LEU A 195 -3.97 3.10 17.48
N GLY A 196 -3.18 2.25 18.11
CA GLY A 196 -3.38 0.79 18.13
C GLY A 196 -4.25 0.29 19.28
N ARG A 197 -4.87 1.17 20.09
CA ARG A 197 -5.68 0.78 21.27
C ARG A 197 -6.82 -0.21 20.99
N SER A 198 -7.36 -0.23 19.77
CA SER A 198 -8.46 -1.13 19.36
C SER A 198 -7.97 -2.54 18.99
N VAL A 199 -6.67 -2.73 18.77
CA VAL A 199 -6.10 -4.01 18.37
C VAL A 199 -6.09 -4.97 19.56
N SER A 200 -6.76 -6.11 19.44
CA SER A 200 -6.71 -7.19 20.42
C SER A 200 -5.42 -8.01 20.29
N LYS A 201 -5.05 -8.79 21.32
CA LYS A 201 -3.88 -9.68 21.26
C LYS A 201 -3.93 -10.64 20.06
N GLY A 202 -5.10 -11.21 19.79
CA GLY A 202 -5.30 -12.10 18.64
C GLY A 202 -5.13 -11.38 17.30
N ASN A 203 -5.65 -10.16 17.17
CA ASN A 203 -5.48 -9.38 15.94
C ASN A 203 -4.04 -8.89 15.76
N PHE A 204 -3.35 -8.56 16.84
CA PHE A 204 -1.93 -8.23 16.82
C PHE A 204 -1.10 -9.35 16.17
N PHE A 205 -1.27 -10.60 16.60
CA PHE A 205 -0.55 -11.73 16.00
C PHE A 205 -0.90 -11.95 14.53
N ARG A 206 -2.17 -11.75 14.14
CA ARG A 206 -2.60 -11.83 12.74
C ARG A 206 -1.93 -10.77 11.87
N ILE A 207 -1.87 -9.52 12.36
CA ILE A 207 -1.20 -8.41 11.67
C ILE A 207 0.28 -8.71 11.49
N CYS A 208 0.99 -9.08 12.55
CA CYS A 208 2.42 -9.37 12.48
C CYS A 208 2.71 -10.57 11.54
N SER A 209 1.88 -11.61 11.60
CA SER A 209 1.98 -12.76 10.69
C SER A 209 1.74 -12.35 9.23
N ALA A 210 0.76 -11.48 8.97
CA ALA A 210 0.49 -10.96 7.65
C ALA A 210 1.65 -10.11 7.11
N PHE A 211 2.24 -9.26 7.95
CA PHE A 211 3.45 -8.51 7.58
C PHE A 211 4.60 -9.44 7.21
N GLY A 212 4.91 -10.43 8.05
CA GLY A 212 5.98 -11.39 7.79
C GLY A 212 5.72 -12.23 6.53
N TYR A 213 4.48 -12.66 6.32
CA TYR A 213 4.10 -13.39 5.10
C TYR A 213 4.25 -12.52 3.85
N GLY A 214 3.74 -11.29 3.87
CA GLY A 214 3.87 -10.34 2.77
C GLY A 214 5.32 -10.01 2.43
N ALA A 215 6.15 -9.77 3.45
CA ALA A 215 7.59 -9.54 3.27
C ALA A 215 8.27 -10.74 2.59
N LYS A 216 7.99 -11.97 3.05
CA LYS A 216 8.54 -13.20 2.42
C LYS A 216 8.11 -13.34 0.96
N ARG A 217 6.83 -13.11 0.65
CA ARG A 217 6.31 -13.21 -0.72
C ARG A 217 6.94 -12.16 -1.64
N LEU A 218 7.03 -10.91 -1.19
CA LEU A 218 7.68 -9.84 -1.95
C LEU A 218 9.19 -10.06 -2.07
N ALA A 219 9.87 -10.58 -1.04
CA ALA A 219 11.28 -10.95 -1.13
C ALA A 219 11.52 -11.97 -2.24
N ILE A 220 10.67 -13.00 -2.36
CA ILE A 220 10.76 -13.97 -3.46
C ILE A 220 10.60 -13.27 -4.80
N LEU A 221 9.63 -12.37 -4.96
CA LEU A 221 9.42 -11.63 -6.22
C LEU A 221 10.59 -10.69 -6.56
N LEU A 222 11.15 -10.02 -5.55
CA LEU A 222 12.25 -9.06 -5.72
C LEU A 222 13.61 -9.75 -5.90
N ASN A 223 13.82 -10.91 -5.27
CA ASN A 223 15.08 -11.67 -5.29
C ASN A 223 15.04 -12.90 -6.22
N CYS A 224 13.94 -13.16 -6.94
CA CYS A 224 13.81 -14.33 -7.80
C CYS A 224 14.97 -14.36 -8.81
N PRO A 225 15.88 -15.34 -8.76
CA PRO A 225 16.83 -15.57 -9.83
C PRO A 225 16.04 -16.02 -11.06
N LYS A 226 16.46 -15.57 -12.25
CA LYS A 226 15.80 -15.80 -13.55
C LYS A 226 15.42 -17.26 -13.83
N GLU A 227 16.05 -18.21 -13.17
CA GLU A 227 15.95 -19.66 -13.40
C GLU A 227 14.80 -20.35 -12.66
N ASN A 228 14.19 -19.70 -11.66
CA ASN A 228 13.16 -20.32 -10.80
C ASN A 228 11.73 -19.79 -11.04
N LEU A 229 11.53 -18.98 -12.08
CA LEU A 229 10.18 -18.69 -12.58
C LEU A 229 9.72 -19.94 -13.32
N LEU A 230 8.94 -20.79 -12.65
CA LEU A 230 8.32 -21.96 -13.28
C LEU A 230 7.45 -21.49 -14.45
N TYR A 231 7.83 -21.94 -15.65
CA TYR A 231 7.16 -21.73 -16.94
C TYR A 231 5.74 -22.28 -16.96
#